data_AF-A0A1U8NCB8-F1
#
_entry.id   AF-A0A1U8NCB8-F1
#
_cell.length_a   1.000
_cell.length_b   1.000
_cell.length_c   1.000
_cell.angle_alpha   90.00
_cell.angle_beta   90.00
_cell.angle_gamma   90.00
#
_symmetry.space_group_name_H-M   'P 1'
#
loop_
_entity.id
_entity.type
_entity.pdbx_description
1 polymer ?
#
loop_
_entity_poly.entity_id
_entity_poly.type
_entity_poly.pdbx_seq_one_letter_code
_entity_poly.pdbx_strand_id
1 'polypeptide(L)'
;MASLTIISPCNSSSSSLSSSSSSLFAGSSLSHKTVGYNQSRSRTCASNSFKCNLPQPVDIGNGKPTVPIVNERTLPKFLESARMETSVNRNGAKLKVFSGTANPALSQEIAWYMGLELGKINIKRFADGEIYVQLQESVRGCDVYLVQSTCPPANENLMELLIMVDACRRASAKNITVVIPYFGYARADRKTQGRESIAAKLVANLITEAGANRVLACDLHSGQSMGYFDIPVDHVHCQSVILDYLASKTISSDDMVVVSPDVGGVARARSFAKKLSDAPLAIVDKRRHGHNVAEVMNLIGDVKGKVAVMVDDMIDTAGTIAKGAALLHQEGAREVYACCSHAVFSPPAIDRLSSGLFQEVIITNTLPVAEKNYFPQLTVLSVANLLGETIWRVHDDCSVSSIFQ
;
A
#
# COMPACT_ATOMS: atom_id res chain seq x y z
N MET A 1 42.80 32.79 -42.52
CA MET A 1 41.85 32.97 -43.64
C MET A 1 40.48 33.28 -43.04
N ALA A 2 39.85 34.37 -43.50
CA ALA A 2 38.53 34.96 -43.18
C ALA A 2 37.49 34.01 -42.52
N SER A 3 36.79 34.33 -41.43
CA SER A 3 35.91 35.49 -41.09
C SER A 3 34.63 35.61 -41.93
N LEU A 4 33.49 35.70 -41.22
CA LEU A 4 32.18 36.37 -41.48
C LEU A 4 31.01 35.46 -41.02
N THR A 5 30.22 35.72 -39.97
CA THR A 5 29.55 36.92 -39.41
C THR A 5 28.11 37.10 -39.95
N ILE A 6 27.13 36.75 -39.08
CA ILE A 6 25.86 37.43 -38.70
C ILE A 6 24.73 37.58 -39.76
N ILE A 7 23.47 37.33 -39.32
CA ILE A 7 22.29 38.24 -39.33
C ILE A 7 20.94 37.47 -39.50
N SER A 8 20.11 37.52 -38.44
CA SER A 8 18.66 37.21 -38.36
C SER A 8 17.81 38.36 -38.99
N PRO A 9 16.52 38.64 -38.70
CA PRO A 9 15.31 37.87 -38.33
C PRO A 9 14.07 38.32 -39.18
N CYS A 10 12.85 38.07 -38.67
CA CYS A 10 11.54 38.70 -39.02
C CYS A 10 10.82 38.16 -40.28
N ASN A 11 9.48 38.11 -40.37
CA ASN A 11 8.41 38.61 -39.52
C ASN A 11 7.08 37.88 -39.85
N SER A 12 6.17 38.01 -38.91
CA SER A 12 4.71 37.84 -38.96
C SER A 12 3.97 38.23 -40.25
N SER A 13 2.86 37.56 -40.55
CA SER A 13 1.54 38.22 -40.73
C SER A 13 0.39 37.23 -40.98
N SER A 14 -0.76 37.68 -40.51
CA SER A 14 -2.09 37.10 -40.39
C SER A 14 -3.00 37.27 -41.62
N SER A 15 -3.98 36.37 -41.81
CA SER A 15 -5.34 36.62 -42.36
C SER A 15 -6.08 35.25 -42.39
N SER A 16 -7.13 34.96 -41.63
CA SER A 16 -8.53 35.46 -41.57
C SER A 16 -9.46 34.96 -42.70
N LEU A 17 -10.57 34.30 -42.27
CA LEU A 17 -11.88 34.09 -42.93
C LEU A 17 -11.92 32.93 -43.96
N SER A 18 -12.92 32.04 -44.05
CA SER A 18 -14.33 32.09 -43.62
C SER A 18 -15.01 30.69 -43.58
N SER A 19 -15.99 30.58 -42.68
CA SER A 19 -17.22 29.77 -42.62
C SER A 19 -17.67 28.82 -43.75
N SER A 20 -18.25 27.67 -43.35
CA SER A 20 -19.57 27.08 -43.76
C SER A 20 -19.72 25.71 -43.07
N SER A 21 -20.49 25.52 -41.99
CA SER A 21 -21.96 25.31 -41.88
C SER A 21 -22.52 24.11 -42.66
N SER A 22 -22.88 23.03 -41.96
CA SER A 22 -24.14 22.30 -42.18
C SER A 22 -24.38 21.23 -41.10
N SER A 23 -25.26 21.57 -40.16
CA SER A 23 -26.06 20.66 -39.34
C SER A 23 -27.28 20.19 -40.13
N LEU A 24 -27.70 18.93 -39.97
CA LEU A 24 -29.09 18.51 -40.22
C LEU A 24 -29.49 17.38 -39.25
N PHE A 25 -30.75 17.50 -38.82
CA PHE A 25 -31.47 16.87 -37.72
C PHE A 25 -32.13 15.52 -38.08
N ALA A 26 -32.46 14.75 -37.03
CA ALA A 26 -33.77 14.10 -36.73
C ALA A 26 -33.52 12.76 -35.99
N GLY A 27 -34.16 12.36 -34.88
CA GLY A 27 -35.45 12.73 -34.32
C GLY A 27 -36.49 11.63 -34.57
N SER A 28 -36.64 10.66 -33.65
CA SER A 28 -37.88 9.89 -33.51
C SER A 28 -37.97 9.15 -32.17
N SER A 29 -39.08 9.36 -31.47
CA SER A 29 -39.49 8.78 -30.20
C SER A 29 -40.54 7.67 -30.36
N LEU A 30 -40.56 6.75 -29.38
CA LEU A 30 -41.70 5.96 -28.86
C LEU A 30 -42.34 4.85 -29.72
N SER A 31 -42.36 3.61 -29.21
CA SER A 31 -43.62 2.98 -28.74
C SER A 31 -43.41 1.63 -28.04
N HIS A 32 -44.23 1.42 -27.01
CA HIS A 32 -44.49 0.18 -26.28
C HIS A 32 -44.94 -0.97 -27.18
N LYS A 33 -44.45 -2.20 -26.92
CA LYS A 33 -45.25 -3.42 -27.05
C LYS A 33 -44.94 -4.42 -25.93
N THR A 34 -46.02 -4.86 -25.31
CA THR A 34 -46.16 -5.82 -24.20
C THR A 34 -46.55 -7.18 -24.77
N VAL A 35 -45.83 -8.25 -24.47
CA VAL A 35 -46.22 -9.70 -24.40
C VAL A 35 -45.00 -10.39 -23.75
N GLY A 36 -45.03 -11.35 -22.83
CA GLY A 36 -46.00 -12.25 -22.23
C GLY A 36 -45.18 -13.38 -21.54
N TYR A 37 -45.75 -13.97 -20.50
CA TYR A 37 -45.15 -14.75 -19.41
C TYR A 37 -44.47 -16.11 -19.73
N ASN A 38 -43.74 -16.60 -18.71
CA ASN A 38 -43.22 -17.96 -18.39
C ASN A 38 -41.74 -18.23 -18.77
N GLN A 39 -40.83 -18.71 -17.92
CA GLN A 39 -40.94 -19.45 -16.64
C GLN A 39 -39.67 -19.27 -15.76
N SER A 40 -39.91 -19.00 -14.47
CA SER A 40 -39.16 -19.34 -13.24
C SER A 40 -37.68 -19.81 -13.27
N ARG A 41 -36.83 -19.05 -12.56
CA ARG A 41 -35.89 -19.56 -11.53
C ARG A 41 -35.63 -18.46 -10.50
N SER A 42 -36.35 -18.49 -9.38
CA SER A 42 -36.16 -17.59 -8.24
C SER A 42 -34.94 -18.02 -7.42
N ARG A 43 -33.98 -17.11 -7.21
CA ARG A 43 -33.08 -17.15 -6.04
C ARG A 43 -33.61 -16.12 -5.04
N THR A 44 -34.09 -16.61 -3.91
CA THR A 44 -34.56 -15.82 -2.77
C THR A 44 -33.39 -15.13 -2.08
N CYS A 45 -33.40 -13.80 -2.04
CA CYS A 45 -32.59 -13.01 -1.11
C CYS A 45 -33.43 -12.77 0.16
N ALA A 46 -33.01 -13.35 1.28
CA ALA A 46 -33.66 -13.12 2.57
C ALA A 46 -33.23 -11.75 3.13
N SER A 47 -34.19 -10.85 3.32
CA SER A 47 -34.04 -9.63 4.09
C SER A 47 -34.20 -9.95 5.58
N ASN A 48 -33.15 -9.77 6.38
CA ASN A 48 -33.25 -9.87 7.83
C ASN A 48 -32.65 -8.62 8.49
N SER A 49 -33.53 -7.77 9.01
CA SER A 49 -33.20 -6.68 9.92
C SER A 49 -33.05 -7.22 11.34
N PHE A 50 -31.89 -7.02 11.99
CA PHE A 50 -31.70 -7.35 13.40
C PHE A 50 -31.17 -6.15 14.20
N LYS A 51 -31.85 -5.85 15.31
CA LYS A 51 -31.50 -4.83 16.31
C LYS A 51 -30.26 -5.25 17.10
N CYS A 52 -29.34 -4.31 17.33
CA CYS A 52 -28.11 -4.52 18.07
C CYS A 52 -28.32 -4.18 19.56
N ASN A 53 -28.04 -5.13 20.47
CA ASN A 53 -27.88 -4.87 21.89
C ASN A 53 -26.38 -4.67 22.19
N LEU A 54 -26.02 -3.54 22.81
CA LEU A 54 -24.65 -3.18 23.16
C LEU A 54 -24.21 -3.86 24.48
N PRO A 55 -23.02 -4.48 24.55
CA PRO A 55 -22.35 -4.76 25.81
C PRO A 55 -21.63 -3.52 26.35
N GLN A 56 -21.50 -3.43 27.68
CA GLN A 56 -20.86 -2.33 28.41
C GLN A 56 -19.33 -2.19 28.14
N PRO A 57 -18.76 -0.98 28.31
CA PRO A 57 -17.37 -0.69 27.93
C PRO A 57 -16.36 -1.31 28.91
N VAL A 58 -15.27 -1.85 28.36
CA VAL A 58 -14.13 -2.43 29.08
C VAL A 58 -13.11 -1.33 29.37
N ASP A 59 -12.66 -1.26 30.62
CA ASP A 59 -11.72 -0.28 31.16
C ASP A 59 -10.31 -0.45 30.56
N ILE A 60 -9.73 0.61 29.97
CA ILE A 60 -8.44 0.56 29.24
C ILE A 60 -7.33 1.12 30.13
N GLY A 61 -6.57 0.22 30.77
CA GLY A 61 -5.28 0.53 31.38
C GLY A 61 -4.15 0.35 30.38
N ASN A 62 -3.36 1.41 30.15
CA ASN A 62 -2.20 1.40 29.25
C ASN A 62 -1.10 0.43 29.72
N GLY A 63 -0.80 -0.60 28.91
CA GLY A 63 0.36 -1.48 29.09
C GLY A 63 0.57 -2.45 27.92
N LYS A 64 1.81 -2.46 27.39
CA LYS A 64 2.43 -3.29 26.32
C LYS A 64 1.64 -3.49 25.00
N PRO A 65 2.31 -3.48 23.82
CA PRO A 65 1.64 -3.71 22.55
C PRO A 65 0.94 -5.06 22.56
N THR A 66 -0.39 -5.03 22.52
CA THR A 66 -1.20 -6.23 22.40
C THR A 66 -1.34 -6.50 20.91
N VAL A 67 -0.64 -7.51 20.41
CA VAL A 67 -1.04 -8.14 19.14
C VAL A 67 -2.45 -8.68 19.39
N PRO A 68 -3.50 -8.24 18.68
CA PRO A 68 -4.81 -8.81 18.86
C PRO A 68 -4.71 -10.29 18.51
N ILE A 69 -4.77 -11.16 19.52
CA ILE A 69 -4.96 -12.58 19.29
C ILE A 69 -6.30 -12.68 18.58
N VAL A 70 -6.27 -13.15 17.33
CA VAL A 70 -7.44 -13.43 16.52
C VAL A 70 -8.21 -14.54 17.22
N ASN A 71 -9.14 -14.18 18.10
CA ASN A 71 -10.14 -15.09 18.62
C ASN A 71 -11.33 -15.09 17.66
N GLU A 72 -12.00 -16.23 17.52
CA GLU A 72 -13.16 -16.43 16.62
C GLU A 72 -14.26 -15.36 16.76
N ARG A 73 -14.28 -14.61 17.87
CA ARG A 73 -15.28 -13.57 18.18
C ARG A 73 -14.97 -12.17 17.62
N THR A 74 -13.78 -11.91 17.08
CA THR A 74 -13.37 -10.61 16.52
C THR A 74 -13.17 -10.63 15.00
N LEU A 75 -13.50 -11.73 14.33
CA LEU A 75 -13.50 -11.81 12.87
C LEU A 75 -14.56 -10.86 12.28
N PRO A 76 -14.21 -10.00 11.32
CA PRO A 76 -15.20 -9.34 10.47
C PRO A 76 -16.21 -10.36 9.92
N LYS A 77 -17.52 -10.06 10.01
CA LYS A 77 -18.61 -11.00 9.65
C LYS A 77 -18.56 -11.53 8.20
N PHE A 78 -17.74 -10.95 7.31
CA PHE A 78 -17.52 -11.50 5.97
C PHE A 78 -16.60 -12.75 5.97
N LEU A 79 -15.80 -12.94 7.02
CA LEU A 79 -14.92 -14.12 7.21
C LEU A 79 -15.69 -15.36 7.68
N GLU A 80 -16.91 -15.20 8.20
CA GLU A 80 -17.72 -16.28 8.79
C GLU A 80 -18.45 -17.16 7.75
N SER A 81 -18.05 -17.09 6.47
CA SER A 81 -18.73 -17.81 5.39
C SER A 81 -17.91 -18.99 4.84
N ALA A 82 -18.29 -20.20 5.27
CA ALA A 82 -18.22 -21.49 4.57
C ALA A 82 -16.85 -22.07 4.14
N ARG A 83 -15.72 -21.40 4.34
CA ARG A 83 -14.42 -21.88 3.80
C ARG A 83 -13.60 -22.78 4.72
N MET A 84 -13.75 -22.68 6.04
CA MET A 84 -12.95 -23.50 6.97
C MET A 84 -13.22 -25.01 6.85
N GLU A 85 -14.39 -25.43 6.37
CA GLU A 85 -14.70 -26.86 6.19
C GLU A 85 -14.19 -27.43 4.86
N THR A 86 -13.85 -26.60 3.88
CA THR A 86 -13.36 -27.04 2.54
C THR A 86 -11.84 -27.10 2.41
N SER A 87 -11.08 -26.64 3.41
CA SER A 87 -9.62 -26.50 3.36
C SER A 87 -8.85 -27.83 3.36
N VAL A 88 -9.48 -28.93 3.80
CA VAL A 88 -8.76 -30.21 4.00
C VAL A 88 -8.57 -31.02 2.70
N ASN A 89 -9.24 -30.66 1.58
CA ASN A 89 -9.24 -31.52 0.39
C ASN A 89 -9.11 -30.82 -0.98
N ARG A 90 -8.58 -29.59 -1.02
CA ARG A 90 -8.20 -28.91 -2.27
C ARG A 90 -6.69 -29.00 -2.47
N ASN A 91 -6.21 -29.96 -3.27
CA ASN A 91 -4.93 -29.92 -4.00
C ASN A 91 -3.76 -29.08 -3.41
N GLY A 92 -3.50 -29.14 -2.09
CA GLY A 92 -2.48 -28.36 -1.39
C GLY A 92 -1.04 -28.65 -1.87
N ALA A 93 -0.86 -29.66 -2.72
CA ALA A 93 0.42 -30.02 -3.31
C ALA A 93 0.97 -29.01 -4.33
N LYS A 94 0.20 -28.00 -4.76
CA LYS A 94 0.63 -27.08 -5.84
C LYS A 94 0.93 -25.65 -5.43
N LEU A 95 0.57 -25.18 -4.23
CA LEU A 95 0.91 -23.83 -3.77
C LEU A 95 2.00 -23.91 -2.70
N LYS A 96 3.03 -23.07 -2.79
CA LYS A 96 4.08 -22.94 -1.76
C LYS A 96 4.39 -21.49 -1.46
N VAL A 97 4.53 -21.17 -0.18
CA VAL A 97 4.94 -19.83 0.29
C VAL A 97 6.32 -19.96 0.93
N PHE A 98 7.30 -19.19 0.46
CA PHE A 98 8.62 -19.10 1.08
C PHE A 98 8.86 -17.68 1.59
N SER A 99 9.59 -17.57 2.69
CA SER A 99 10.04 -16.29 3.24
C SER A 99 11.50 -16.05 2.87
N GLY A 100 11.83 -14.82 2.54
CA GLY A 100 13.21 -14.34 2.70
C GLY A 100 13.48 -13.92 4.15
N THR A 101 14.62 -13.31 4.39
CA THR A 101 15.13 -12.91 5.71
C THR A 101 14.70 -11.50 6.13
N ALA A 102 14.10 -10.70 5.23
CA ALA A 102 13.77 -9.31 5.52
C ALA A 102 12.62 -9.17 6.54
N ASN A 103 11.59 -10.00 6.45
CA ASN A 103 10.46 -9.98 7.39
C ASN A 103 9.83 -11.37 7.60
N PRO A 104 10.52 -12.32 8.26
CA PRO A 104 10.02 -13.67 8.46
C PRO A 104 8.73 -13.73 9.29
N ALA A 105 8.54 -12.77 10.20
CA ALA A 105 7.34 -12.69 11.03
C ALA A 105 6.09 -12.48 10.18
N LEU A 106 6.09 -11.48 9.28
CA LEU A 106 4.96 -11.25 8.37
C LEU A 106 4.71 -12.46 7.46
N SER A 107 5.76 -13.06 6.90
CA SER A 107 5.61 -14.26 6.06
C SER A 107 4.93 -15.41 6.82
N GLN A 108 5.28 -15.59 8.10
CA GLN A 108 4.69 -16.62 8.94
C GLN A 108 3.22 -16.32 9.26
N GLU A 109 2.87 -15.07 9.54
CA GLU A 109 1.47 -14.65 9.74
C GLU A 109 0.63 -14.87 8.46
N ILE A 110 1.18 -14.58 7.27
CA ILE A 110 0.53 -14.86 5.99
C ILE A 110 0.27 -16.36 5.83
N ALA A 111 1.27 -17.19 6.10
CA ALA A 111 1.13 -18.64 6.01
C ALA A 111 0.06 -19.17 6.97
N TRP A 112 0.02 -18.66 8.22
CA TRP A 112 -1.01 -19.02 9.20
C TRP A 112 -2.41 -18.62 8.74
N TYR A 113 -2.60 -17.40 8.22
CA TYR A 113 -3.88 -16.98 7.65
C TYR A 113 -4.34 -17.93 6.55
N MET A 114 -3.41 -18.38 5.71
CA MET A 114 -3.70 -19.31 4.62
C MET A 114 -3.92 -20.76 5.07
N GLY A 115 -3.64 -21.10 6.34
CA GLY A 115 -3.66 -22.49 6.83
C GLY A 115 -2.51 -23.34 6.29
N LEU A 116 -1.35 -22.72 6.02
CA LEU A 116 -0.17 -23.34 5.42
C LEU A 116 1.05 -23.24 6.33
N GLU A 117 2.03 -24.09 6.09
CA GLU A 117 3.39 -23.93 6.61
C GLU A 117 4.27 -23.21 5.59
N LEU A 118 5.24 -22.43 6.07
CA LEU A 118 6.27 -21.88 5.20
C LEU A 118 7.14 -22.99 4.64
N GLY A 119 7.45 -22.88 3.36
CA GLY A 119 8.37 -23.78 2.70
C GLY A 119 9.77 -23.70 3.28
N LYS A 120 10.45 -24.85 3.34
CA LYS A 120 11.79 -25.01 3.90
C LYS A 120 12.82 -24.45 2.91
N ILE A 121 13.49 -23.38 3.33
CA ILE A 121 14.55 -22.72 2.56
C ILE A 121 15.74 -22.47 3.47
N ASN A 122 16.95 -22.73 2.96
CA ASN A 122 18.19 -22.40 3.64
C ASN A 122 18.79 -21.16 2.98
N ILE A 123 18.83 -20.05 3.72
CA ILE A 123 19.46 -18.81 3.31
C ILE A 123 20.60 -18.52 4.27
N LYS A 124 21.82 -18.38 3.74
CA LYS A 124 23.00 -18.04 4.53
C LYS A 124 23.90 -17.05 3.79
N ARG A 125 24.85 -16.48 4.52
CA ARG A 125 25.94 -15.67 3.97
C ARG A 125 27.23 -16.50 3.94
N PHE A 126 27.98 -16.43 2.86
CA PHE A 126 29.37 -16.86 2.84
C PHE A 126 30.26 -15.87 3.60
N ALA A 127 31.52 -16.23 3.87
CA ALA A 127 32.43 -15.43 4.68
C ALA A 127 32.76 -14.05 4.07
N ASP A 128 32.64 -13.93 2.75
CA ASP A 128 32.81 -12.69 1.97
C ASP A 128 31.52 -11.87 1.82
N GLY A 129 30.40 -12.35 2.38
CA GLY A 129 29.10 -11.68 2.33
C GLY A 129 28.20 -12.11 1.18
N GLU A 130 28.64 -12.99 0.29
CA GLU A 130 27.78 -13.51 -0.79
C GLU A 130 26.59 -14.31 -0.25
N ILE A 131 25.48 -14.27 -0.97
CA ILE A 131 24.21 -14.85 -0.55
C ILE A 131 24.07 -16.25 -1.14
N TYR A 132 23.86 -17.25 -0.27
CA TYR A 132 23.50 -18.60 -0.66
C TYR A 132 22.03 -18.87 -0.37
N VAL A 133 21.32 -19.43 -1.35
CA VAL A 133 19.92 -19.88 -1.20
C VAL A 133 19.79 -21.31 -1.70
N GLN A 134 19.13 -22.15 -0.91
CA GLN A 134 18.79 -23.52 -1.30
C GLN A 134 17.39 -23.90 -0.82
N LEU A 135 16.50 -24.19 -1.76
CA LEU A 135 15.20 -24.80 -1.49
C LEU A 135 15.43 -26.22 -0.93
N GLN A 136 14.87 -26.52 0.25
CA GLN A 136 15.01 -27.82 0.91
C GLN A 136 13.88 -28.79 0.55
N GLU A 137 13.04 -28.41 -0.41
CA GLU A 137 11.93 -29.21 -0.92
C GLU A 137 11.69 -28.93 -2.40
N SER A 138 11.06 -29.88 -3.10
CA SER A 138 10.74 -29.72 -4.51
C SER A 138 9.69 -28.64 -4.72
N VAL A 139 9.94 -27.72 -5.67
CA VAL A 139 8.96 -26.74 -6.16
C VAL A 139 8.51 -27.04 -7.60
N ARG A 140 8.88 -28.20 -8.14
CA ARG A 140 8.62 -28.55 -9.54
C ARG A 140 7.12 -28.54 -9.83
N GLY A 141 6.71 -27.70 -10.78
CA GLY A 141 5.31 -27.58 -11.18
C GLY A 141 4.40 -26.86 -10.17
N CYS A 142 4.95 -26.35 -9.07
CA CYS A 142 4.22 -25.58 -8.07
C CYS A 142 4.06 -24.11 -8.49
N ASP A 143 3.03 -23.49 -7.97
CA ASP A 143 2.85 -22.04 -7.87
C ASP A 143 3.53 -21.55 -6.58
N VAL A 144 4.56 -20.74 -6.74
CA VAL A 144 5.47 -20.34 -5.66
C VAL A 144 5.28 -18.85 -5.36
N TYR A 145 5.06 -18.53 -4.10
CA TYR A 145 4.98 -17.17 -3.58
C TYR A 145 6.20 -16.88 -2.71
N LEU A 146 7.00 -15.89 -3.11
CA LEU A 146 8.20 -15.47 -2.39
C LEU A 146 7.91 -14.17 -1.66
N VAL A 147 7.81 -14.21 -0.33
CA VAL A 147 7.56 -13.04 0.51
C VAL A 147 8.88 -12.40 0.91
N GLN A 148 9.16 -11.21 0.40
CA GLN A 148 10.36 -10.45 0.73
C GLN A 148 10.15 -8.94 0.54
N SER A 149 10.24 -8.19 1.63
CA SER A 149 10.41 -6.73 1.56
C SER A 149 11.84 -6.37 1.18
N THR A 150 12.02 -5.34 0.35
CA THR A 150 13.36 -4.85 -0.06
C THR A 150 13.79 -3.66 0.81
N CYS A 151 13.61 -3.80 2.13
CA CYS A 151 13.96 -2.82 3.16
C CYS A 151 15.45 -2.88 3.55
N PRO A 152 15.99 -1.91 4.31
CA PRO A 152 17.37 -1.95 4.80
C PRO A 152 17.70 -3.27 5.53
N PRO A 153 18.85 -3.92 5.25
CA PRO A 153 19.84 -3.56 4.22
C PRO A 153 19.32 -3.86 2.80
N ALA A 154 19.11 -2.80 2.01
CA ALA A 154 18.21 -2.82 0.85
C ALA A 154 18.75 -3.64 -0.33
N ASN A 155 20.06 -3.56 -0.57
CA ASN A 155 20.71 -4.26 -1.68
C ASN A 155 20.78 -5.75 -1.43
N GLU A 156 21.04 -6.12 -0.18
CA GLU A 156 21.18 -7.48 0.30
C GLU A 156 19.81 -8.18 0.25
N ASN A 157 18.75 -7.53 0.74
CA ASN A 157 17.40 -8.07 0.65
C ASN A 157 16.89 -8.16 -0.79
N LEU A 158 17.27 -7.20 -1.66
CA LEU A 158 16.99 -7.28 -3.09
C LEU A 158 17.74 -8.44 -3.75
N MET A 159 19.05 -8.56 -3.54
CA MET A 159 19.85 -9.65 -4.11
C MET A 159 19.36 -11.02 -3.63
N GLU A 160 19.00 -11.13 -2.35
CA GLU A 160 18.41 -12.35 -1.80
C GLU A 160 17.12 -12.73 -2.53
N LEU A 161 16.21 -11.77 -2.75
CA LEU A 161 14.99 -11.99 -3.52
C LEU A 161 15.30 -12.49 -4.94
N LEU A 162 16.22 -11.84 -5.65
CA LEU A 162 16.59 -12.22 -7.02
C LEU A 162 17.15 -13.66 -7.07
N ILE A 163 17.97 -14.04 -6.08
CA ILE A 163 18.54 -15.39 -5.98
C ILE A 163 17.44 -16.41 -5.61
N MET A 164 16.49 -16.07 -4.75
CA MET A 164 15.33 -16.92 -4.45
C MET A 164 14.47 -17.17 -5.69
N VAL A 165 14.22 -16.14 -6.50
CA VAL A 165 13.49 -16.25 -7.78
C VAL A 165 14.24 -17.18 -8.74
N ASP A 166 15.55 -16.95 -8.93
CA ASP A 166 16.37 -17.78 -9.83
C ASP A 166 16.43 -19.24 -9.36
N ALA A 167 16.54 -19.50 -8.06
CA ALA A 167 16.50 -20.84 -7.49
C ALA A 167 15.18 -21.56 -7.79
N CYS A 168 14.03 -20.88 -7.66
CA CYS A 168 12.73 -21.44 -8.00
C CYS A 168 12.59 -21.72 -9.50
N ARG A 169 13.07 -20.79 -10.35
CA ARG A 169 13.06 -20.95 -11.81
C ARG A 169 13.85 -22.17 -12.25
N ARG A 170 15.08 -22.32 -11.75
CA ARG A 170 15.95 -23.48 -12.06
C ARG A 170 15.41 -24.78 -11.49
N ALA A 171 14.71 -24.73 -10.36
CA ALA A 171 14.01 -25.87 -9.78
C ALA A 171 12.67 -26.21 -10.47
N SER A 172 12.37 -25.56 -11.62
CA SER A 172 11.19 -25.82 -12.45
C SER A 172 9.85 -25.51 -11.77
N ALA A 173 9.80 -24.45 -10.96
CA ALA A 173 8.52 -23.87 -10.54
C ALA A 173 7.66 -23.53 -11.76
N LYS A 174 6.34 -23.74 -11.67
CA LYS A 174 5.41 -23.42 -12.76
C LYS A 174 5.22 -21.92 -12.87
N ASN A 175 4.94 -21.29 -11.73
CA ASN A 175 4.74 -19.85 -11.59
C ASN A 175 5.52 -19.37 -10.36
N ILE A 176 6.10 -18.18 -10.45
CA ILE A 176 6.82 -17.51 -9.37
C ILE A 176 6.19 -16.12 -9.20
N THR A 177 5.41 -15.97 -8.14
CA THR A 177 4.85 -14.68 -7.72
C THR A 177 5.73 -14.11 -6.63
N VAL A 178 6.24 -12.90 -6.85
CA VAL A 178 7.02 -12.19 -5.85
C VAL A 178 6.09 -11.28 -5.05
N VAL A 179 6.02 -11.50 -3.74
CA VAL A 179 5.23 -10.72 -2.79
C VAL A 179 6.19 -9.73 -2.10
N ILE A 180 6.04 -8.45 -2.40
CA ILE A 180 6.90 -7.35 -1.95
C ILE A 180 6.09 -6.40 -1.04
N PRO A 181 5.99 -6.67 0.27
CA PRO A 181 5.26 -5.79 1.18
C PRO A 181 5.85 -4.37 1.23
N TYR A 182 7.15 -4.19 1.00
CA TYR A 182 7.77 -2.88 0.80
C TYR A 182 8.72 -2.90 -0.38
N PHE A 183 8.41 -2.11 -1.41
CA PHE A 183 9.24 -1.94 -2.60
C PHE A 183 10.30 -0.86 -2.37
N GLY A 184 11.52 -1.29 -2.02
CA GLY A 184 12.70 -0.45 -1.97
C GLY A 184 12.97 0.22 -3.32
N TYR A 185 13.70 1.34 -3.30
CA TYR A 185 13.92 2.20 -4.47
C TYR A 185 12.66 2.87 -5.07
N ALA A 186 11.46 2.64 -4.54
CA ALA A 186 10.20 3.20 -5.08
C ALA A 186 10.17 4.74 -5.16
N ARG A 187 10.95 5.45 -4.34
CA ARG A 187 11.08 6.92 -4.40
C ARG A 187 11.90 7.43 -5.60
N ALA A 188 12.69 6.56 -6.22
CA ALA A 188 13.49 6.86 -7.42
C ALA A 188 12.73 6.41 -8.68
N ASP A 189 11.48 6.88 -8.81
CA ASP A 189 10.54 6.50 -9.85
C ASP A 189 10.63 7.38 -11.11
N ARG A 190 11.26 8.55 -11.06
CA ARG A 190 11.40 9.45 -12.21
C ARG A 190 12.69 10.24 -12.14
N LYS A 191 13.09 10.82 -13.28
CA LYS A 191 14.16 11.81 -13.33
C LYS A 191 13.60 13.18 -12.97
N THR A 192 14.09 13.75 -11.88
CA THR A 192 13.81 15.14 -11.50
C THR A 192 14.87 16.09 -12.06
N GLN A 193 16.07 15.58 -12.31
CA GLN A 193 17.17 16.31 -12.94
C GLN A 193 17.84 15.50 -14.06
N GLY A 194 18.68 16.18 -14.85
CA GLY A 194 19.47 15.53 -15.89
C GLY A 194 20.48 14.53 -15.31
N ARG A 195 20.61 13.36 -15.95
CA ARG A 195 21.55 12.27 -15.61
C ARG A 195 21.25 11.49 -14.31
N GLU A 196 20.02 11.55 -13.81
CA GLU A 196 19.54 10.66 -12.75
C GLU A 196 19.14 9.27 -13.29
N SER A 197 19.26 8.23 -12.46
CA SER A 197 18.72 6.90 -12.72
C SER A 197 17.23 6.84 -12.33
N ILE A 198 16.49 5.92 -12.95
CA ILE A 198 15.15 5.51 -12.50
C ILE A 198 15.32 4.16 -11.82
N ALA A 199 15.80 4.17 -10.58
CA ALA A 199 16.19 2.94 -9.89
C ALA A 199 14.99 2.01 -9.65
N ALA A 200 13.77 2.55 -9.45
CA ALA A 200 12.57 1.72 -9.36
C ALA A 200 12.34 0.87 -10.63
N LYS A 201 12.55 1.44 -11.82
CA LYS A 201 12.46 0.71 -13.10
C LYS A 201 13.61 -0.29 -13.27
N LEU A 202 14.82 0.06 -12.85
CA LEU A 202 15.94 -0.89 -12.84
C LEU A 202 15.62 -2.11 -11.98
N VAL A 203 15.13 -1.90 -10.75
CA VAL A 203 14.75 -3.00 -9.85
C VAL A 203 13.61 -3.84 -10.44
N ALA A 204 12.60 -3.20 -11.04
CA ALA A 204 11.53 -3.92 -11.73
C ALA A 204 12.05 -4.82 -12.86
N ASN A 205 13.01 -4.31 -13.66
CA ASN A 205 13.66 -5.09 -14.71
C ASN A 205 14.42 -6.29 -14.13
N LEU A 206 15.19 -6.09 -13.05
CA LEU A 206 15.96 -7.16 -12.42
C LEU A 206 15.05 -8.27 -11.89
N ILE A 207 13.94 -7.92 -11.23
CA ILE A 207 12.96 -8.90 -10.71
C ILE A 207 12.32 -9.68 -11.87
N THR A 208 11.95 -8.98 -12.95
CA THR A 208 11.36 -9.60 -14.15
C THR A 208 12.36 -10.56 -14.81
N GLU A 209 13.59 -10.11 -15.03
CA GLU A 209 14.65 -10.88 -15.70
C GLU A 209 15.15 -12.08 -14.87
N ALA A 210 15.14 -11.95 -13.54
CA ALA A 210 15.42 -13.07 -12.63
C ALA A 210 14.41 -14.23 -12.82
N GLY A 211 13.21 -13.94 -13.33
CA GLY A 211 12.22 -14.95 -13.70
C GLY A 211 10.90 -14.86 -12.95
N ALA A 212 10.58 -13.72 -12.32
CA ALA A 212 9.27 -13.53 -11.72
C ALA A 212 8.18 -13.52 -12.80
N ASN A 213 7.05 -14.18 -12.53
CA ASN A 213 5.90 -14.21 -13.43
C ASN A 213 4.83 -13.17 -13.06
N ARG A 214 4.82 -12.74 -11.80
CA ARG A 214 3.87 -11.78 -11.23
C ARG A 214 4.49 -11.08 -10.03
N VAL A 215 4.07 -9.85 -9.76
CA VAL A 215 4.41 -9.13 -8.54
C VAL A 215 3.14 -8.79 -7.78
N LEU A 216 3.17 -8.97 -6.46
CA LEU A 216 2.19 -8.43 -5.53
C LEU A 216 2.95 -7.41 -4.68
N ALA A 217 2.57 -6.13 -4.73
CA ALA A 217 3.26 -5.08 -3.98
C ALA A 217 2.26 -4.24 -3.17
N CYS A 218 2.65 -3.84 -1.97
CA CYS A 218 1.82 -2.96 -1.14
C CYS A 218 2.13 -1.49 -1.37
N ASP A 219 1.09 -0.66 -1.42
CA ASP A 219 1.13 0.82 -1.39
C ASP A 219 2.38 1.43 -2.06
N LEU A 220 2.57 1.11 -3.34
CA LEU A 220 3.67 1.65 -4.14
C LEU A 220 3.68 3.17 -4.04
N HIS A 221 4.86 3.75 -3.83
CA HIS A 221 5.06 5.20 -3.67
C HIS A 221 4.37 6.00 -4.79
N SER A 222 4.44 5.47 -6.01
CA SER A 222 3.86 6.03 -7.22
C SER A 222 3.16 4.91 -7.99
N GLY A 223 1.85 5.08 -8.26
CA GLY A 223 1.04 4.07 -8.95
C GLY A 223 1.53 3.78 -10.37
N GLN A 224 2.23 4.72 -10.99
CA GLN A 224 2.90 4.57 -12.29
C GLN A 224 3.96 3.47 -12.27
N SER A 225 4.52 3.14 -11.09
CA SER A 225 5.53 2.09 -10.94
C SER A 225 5.03 0.70 -11.33
N MET A 226 3.70 0.47 -11.32
CA MET A 226 3.12 -0.77 -11.86
C MET A 226 3.48 -0.95 -13.34
N GLY A 227 3.52 0.13 -14.12
CA GLY A 227 3.91 0.12 -15.53
C GLY A 227 5.42 -0.09 -15.77
N TYR A 228 6.22 -0.26 -14.71
CA TYR A 228 7.63 -0.62 -14.86
C TYR A 228 7.82 -2.12 -15.06
N PHE A 229 6.83 -2.93 -14.70
CA PHE A 229 6.85 -4.36 -14.89
C PHE A 229 6.12 -4.72 -16.19
N ASP A 230 6.75 -5.57 -17.00
CA ASP A 230 6.12 -6.16 -18.20
C ASP A 230 5.28 -7.41 -17.83
N ILE A 231 5.29 -7.78 -16.55
CA ILE A 231 4.52 -8.86 -15.93
C ILE A 231 3.37 -8.29 -15.08
N PRO A 232 2.29 -9.06 -14.82
CA PRO A 232 1.18 -8.59 -14.00
C PRO A 232 1.62 -8.11 -12.61
N VAL A 233 1.05 -6.99 -12.17
CA VAL A 233 1.26 -6.42 -10.84
C VAL A 233 -0.07 -6.28 -10.12
N ASP A 234 -0.21 -6.95 -8.98
CA ASP A 234 -1.30 -6.74 -8.03
C ASP A 234 -0.87 -5.72 -6.98
N HIS A 235 -1.42 -4.51 -7.08
CA HIS A 235 -1.15 -3.44 -6.12
C HIS A 235 -2.14 -3.51 -4.94
N VAL A 236 -1.63 -3.93 -3.79
CA VAL A 236 -2.40 -4.12 -2.57
C VAL A 236 -2.41 -2.82 -1.76
N HIS A 237 -3.62 -2.33 -1.47
CA HIS A 237 -3.81 -1.09 -0.71
C HIS A 237 -3.90 -1.36 0.79
N CYS A 238 -2.76 -1.36 1.48
CA CYS A 238 -2.70 -1.62 2.93
C CYS A 238 -3.35 -0.53 3.78
N GLN A 239 -3.60 0.65 3.22
CA GLN A 239 -4.41 1.69 3.85
C GLN A 239 -5.77 1.19 4.36
N SER A 240 -6.36 0.12 3.78
CA SER A 240 -7.63 -0.44 4.29
C SER A 240 -7.51 -0.94 5.73
N VAL A 241 -6.38 -1.55 6.09
CA VAL A 241 -6.13 -2.04 7.46
C VAL A 241 -6.09 -0.87 8.45
N ILE A 242 -5.50 0.26 8.05
CA ILE A 242 -5.45 1.47 8.86
C ILE A 242 -6.85 2.09 8.98
N LEU A 243 -7.61 2.13 7.87
CA LEU A 243 -8.98 2.65 7.86
C LEU A 243 -9.90 1.86 8.79
N ASP A 244 -9.84 0.53 8.74
CA ASP A 244 -10.62 -0.34 9.62
C ASP A 244 -10.27 -0.10 11.09
N TYR A 245 -8.97 0.07 11.40
CA TYR A 245 -8.52 0.39 12.74
C TYR A 245 -9.00 1.77 13.21
N LEU A 246 -8.90 2.80 12.37
CA LEU A 246 -9.41 4.13 12.71
C LEU A 246 -10.93 4.15 12.87
N ALA A 247 -11.67 3.44 12.03
CA ALA A 247 -13.11 3.30 12.13
C ALA A 247 -13.55 2.56 13.41
N SER A 248 -12.70 1.68 13.94
CA SER A 248 -12.92 1.04 15.24
C SER A 248 -12.73 1.99 16.43
N LYS A 249 -12.06 3.14 16.23
CA LYS A 249 -11.94 4.17 17.26
C LYS A 249 -13.23 4.99 17.32
N THR A 250 -13.64 5.35 18.53
CA THR A 250 -14.82 6.19 18.80
C THR A 250 -14.56 7.68 18.52
N ILE A 251 -13.94 7.99 17.37
CA ILE A 251 -13.73 9.36 16.91
C ILE A 251 -14.90 9.72 16.00
N SER A 252 -15.68 10.75 16.34
CA SER A 252 -16.75 11.22 15.48
C SER A 252 -16.20 11.66 14.13
N SER A 253 -16.86 11.27 13.03
CA SER A 253 -16.47 11.69 11.68
C SER A 253 -16.47 13.22 11.52
N ASP A 254 -17.37 13.90 12.22
CA ASP A 254 -17.50 15.37 12.16
C ASP A 254 -16.36 16.09 12.90
N ASP A 255 -15.68 15.39 13.80
CA ASP A 255 -14.56 15.89 14.59
C ASP A 255 -13.21 15.64 13.93
N MET A 256 -13.17 14.95 12.79
CA MET A 256 -11.95 14.52 12.14
C MET A 256 -11.57 15.39 10.94
N VAL A 257 -10.29 15.50 10.67
CA VAL A 257 -9.75 16.04 9.42
C VAL A 257 -8.58 15.18 8.96
N VAL A 258 -8.61 14.74 7.71
CA VAL A 258 -7.50 14.02 7.10
C VAL A 258 -6.50 15.03 6.56
N VAL A 259 -5.22 14.84 6.85
CA VAL A 259 -4.16 15.78 6.51
C VAL A 259 -3.14 15.12 5.59
N SER A 260 -2.87 15.75 4.46
CA SER A 260 -1.71 15.42 3.64
C SER A 260 -0.47 16.14 4.18
N PRO A 261 0.61 15.41 4.54
CA PRO A 261 1.83 16.01 5.09
C PRO A 261 2.63 16.85 4.06
N ASP A 262 2.36 16.62 2.77
CA ASP A 262 2.88 17.42 1.66
C ASP A 262 1.90 17.46 0.48
N VAL A 263 2.27 18.18 -0.58
CA VAL A 263 1.46 18.31 -1.81
C VAL A 263 1.43 17.02 -2.64
N GLY A 264 2.46 16.18 -2.56
CA GLY A 264 2.54 14.93 -3.32
C GLY A 264 1.54 13.88 -2.84
N GLY A 265 1.27 13.85 -1.52
CA GLY A 265 0.34 12.92 -0.88
C GLY A 265 -1.15 13.27 -1.02
N VAL A 266 -1.52 14.41 -1.62
CA VAL A 266 -2.90 14.94 -1.58
C VAL A 266 -3.91 13.98 -2.20
N ALA A 267 -3.56 13.30 -3.30
CA ALA A 267 -4.44 12.32 -3.93
C ALA A 267 -4.72 11.12 -3.00
N ARG A 268 -3.70 10.66 -2.26
CA ARG A 268 -3.82 9.59 -1.26
C ARG A 268 -4.68 10.03 -0.09
N ALA A 269 -4.37 11.19 0.50
CA ALA A 269 -5.13 11.76 1.61
C ALA A 269 -6.61 11.95 1.25
N ARG A 270 -6.92 12.43 0.04
CA ARG A 270 -8.30 12.54 -0.47
C ARG A 270 -8.99 11.18 -0.60
N SER A 271 -8.31 10.18 -1.16
CA SER A 271 -8.85 8.82 -1.27
C SER A 271 -9.10 8.19 0.10
N PHE A 272 -8.24 8.48 1.07
CA PHE A 272 -8.36 8.03 2.45
C PHE A 272 -9.55 8.69 3.14
N ALA A 273 -9.68 10.02 3.02
CA ALA A 273 -10.77 10.81 3.57
C ALA A 273 -12.15 10.37 3.05
N LYS A 274 -12.26 10.06 1.75
CA LYS A 274 -13.48 9.54 1.15
C LYS A 274 -13.98 8.25 1.82
N LYS A 275 -13.06 7.40 2.29
CA LYS A 275 -13.40 6.13 2.97
C LYS A 275 -13.72 6.34 4.46
N LEU A 276 -13.34 7.47 5.04
CA LEU A 276 -13.72 7.89 6.40
C LEU A 276 -14.91 8.85 6.35
N SER A 277 -16.02 8.40 5.76
CA SER A 277 -17.27 9.16 5.70
C SER A 277 -17.12 10.56 5.07
N ASP A 278 -16.29 10.67 4.03
CA ASP A 278 -15.99 11.94 3.34
C ASP A 278 -15.45 13.04 4.28
N ALA A 279 -14.55 12.63 5.19
CA ALA A 279 -13.92 13.55 6.15
C ALA A 279 -13.28 14.77 5.45
N PRO A 280 -13.30 15.95 6.11
CA PRO A 280 -12.61 17.13 5.61
C PRO A 280 -11.13 16.86 5.31
N LEU A 281 -10.59 17.53 4.28
CA LEU A 281 -9.19 17.42 3.88
C LEU A 281 -8.44 18.71 4.22
N ALA A 282 -7.28 18.58 4.84
CA ALA A 282 -6.28 19.65 4.96
C ALA A 282 -4.95 19.24 4.32
N ILE A 283 -4.15 20.23 3.94
CA ILE A 283 -2.89 20.05 3.21
C ILE A 283 -1.84 20.93 3.84
N VAL A 284 -0.69 20.34 4.14
CA VAL A 284 0.50 21.07 4.56
C VAL A 284 1.31 21.44 3.30
N ASP A 285 1.29 22.71 2.91
CA ASP A 285 2.09 23.25 1.80
C ASP A 285 3.44 23.73 2.33
N LYS A 286 4.48 23.00 1.98
CA LYS A 286 5.86 23.33 2.32
C LYS A 286 6.51 24.11 1.18
N ARG A 287 6.80 25.40 1.42
CA ARG A 287 7.58 26.22 0.48
C ARG A 287 9.03 26.34 0.95
N ARG A 288 9.95 25.96 0.06
CA ARG A 288 11.40 26.21 0.23
C ARG A 288 11.75 27.44 -0.60
N HIS A 289 12.05 28.57 0.04
CA HIS A 289 12.45 29.81 -0.64
C HIS A 289 13.96 29.92 -0.92
N GLY A 290 14.71 28.82 -0.80
CA GLY A 290 16.12 28.73 -1.18
C GLY A 290 16.92 27.81 -0.27
N HIS A 291 18.17 27.52 -0.65
CA HIS A 291 19.14 26.94 0.28
C HIS A 291 19.46 28.03 1.33
N ASN A 292 19.14 27.78 2.60
CA ASN A 292 19.34 28.67 3.78
C ASN A 292 18.20 29.63 4.18
N VAL A 293 17.02 29.55 3.56
CA VAL A 293 15.82 30.29 4.06
C VAL A 293 14.95 29.36 4.88
N ALA A 294 14.41 29.85 6.01
CA ALA A 294 13.51 29.11 6.88
C ALA A 294 12.36 28.48 6.07
N GLU A 295 12.06 27.20 6.36
CA GLU A 295 10.97 26.49 5.69
C GLU A 295 9.63 27.10 6.14
N VAL A 296 8.93 27.78 5.22
CA VAL A 296 7.59 28.29 5.48
C VAL A 296 6.61 27.16 5.23
N MET A 297 5.85 26.80 6.27
CA MET A 297 4.83 25.77 6.22
C MET A 297 3.47 26.47 6.32
N ASN A 298 2.64 26.33 5.28
CA ASN A 298 1.28 26.85 5.28
C ASN A 298 0.30 25.70 5.43
N LEU A 299 -0.77 25.91 6.20
CA LEU A 299 -1.88 24.97 6.28
C LEU A 299 -3.02 25.44 5.36
N ILE A 300 -3.50 24.54 4.51
CA ILE A 300 -4.69 24.76 3.68
C ILE A 300 -5.77 23.82 4.21
N GLY A 301 -6.87 24.38 4.72
CA GLY A 301 -7.96 23.64 5.36
C GLY A 301 -8.10 24.00 6.85
N ASP A 302 -9.24 23.64 7.45
CA ASP A 302 -9.53 23.95 8.86
C ASP A 302 -9.39 22.71 9.75
N VAL A 303 -8.49 22.82 10.73
CA VAL A 303 -8.13 21.77 11.69
C VAL A 303 -8.46 22.16 13.13
N LYS A 304 -8.99 23.37 13.36
CA LYS A 304 -9.15 23.92 14.70
C LYS A 304 -10.18 23.10 15.51
N GLY A 305 -9.76 22.64 16.68
CA GLY A 305 -10.57 21.81 17.58
C GLY A 305 -10.80 20.37 17.12
N LYS A 306 -10.22 19.95 15.98
CA LYS A 306 -10.43 18.64 15.37
C LYS A 306 -9.30 17.65 15.68
N VAL A 307 -9.58 16.37 15.47
CA VAL A 307 -8.59 15.30 15.41
C VAL A 307 -8.00 15.25 14.02
N ALA A 308 -6.72 15.57 13.90
CA ALA A 308 -6.00 15.59 12.63
C ALA A 308 -5.34 14.23 12.36
N VAL A 309 -5.71 13.57 11.28
CA VAL A 309 -5.14 12.28 10.85
C VAL A 309 -4.20 12.52 9.67
N MET A 310 -2.90 12.57 9.94
CA MET A 310 -1.88 12.70 8.91
C MET A 310 -1.65 11.35 8.22
N VAL A 311 -1.73 11.30 6.89
CA VAL A 311 -1.59 10.06 6.12
C VAL A 311 -0.48 10.17 5.07
N ASP A 312 0.44 9.23 5.09
CA ASP A 312 1.50 9.09 4.09
C ASP A 312 1.70 7.62 3.66
N ASP A 313 2.43 7.34 2.59
CA ASP A 313 2.77 5.95 2.21
C ASP A 313 3.86 5.41 3.12
N MET A 314 4.84 6.25 3.45
CA MET A 314 5.98 5.83 4.24
C MET A 314 6.48 6.93 5.16
N ILE A 315 7.03 6.54 6.32
CA ILE A 315 7.75 7.43 7.22
C ILE A 315 9.21 6.98 7.28
N ASP A 316 10.11 7.79 6.72
CA ASP A 316 11.55 7.56 6.73
C ASP A 316 12.22 8.20 7.93
N THR A 317 12.58 9.49 7.85
CA THR A 317 13.23 10.21 8.98
C THR A 317 12.24 10.95 9.88
N ALA A 318 10.94 10.84 9.60
CA ALA A 318 9.83 11.55 10.27
C ALA A 318 9.94 13.10 10.29
N GLY A 319 10.85 13.70 9.51
CA GLY A 319 11.04 15.16 9.53
C GLY A 319 9.83 15.96 9.03
N THR A 320 9.22 15.53 7.92
CA THR A 320 8.03 16.18 7.35
C THR A 320 6.83 16.04 8.28
N ILE A 321 6.53 14.82 8.71
CA ILE A 321 5.35 14.54 9.53
C ILE A 321 5.42 15.21 10.90
N ALA A 322 6.60 15.25 11.55
CA ALA A 322 6.75 15.91 12.85
C ALA A 322 6.58 17.44 12.74
N LYS A 323 7.12 18.08 11.69
CA LYS A 323 6.90 19.52 11.46
C LYS A 323 5.44 19.82 11.13
N GLY A 324 4.79 18.97 10.33
CA GLY A 324 3.37 19.07 10.05
C GLY A 324 2.53 18.93 11.32
N ALA A 325 2.82 17.97 12.18
CA ALA A 325 2.13 17.80 13.46
C ALA A 325 2.30 19.02 14.38
N ALA A 326 3.50 19.58 14.47
CA ALA A 326 3.74 20.81 15.24
C ALA A 326 2.91 21.99 14.70
N LEU A 327 2.82 22.15 13.37
CA LEU A 327 1.97 23.16 12.75
C LEU A 327 0.48 22.91 13.04
N LEU A 328 0.01 21.67 12.96
CA LEU A 328 -1.39 21.33 13.26
C LEU A 328 -1.77 21.71 14.69
N HIS A 329 -0.90 21.45 15.67
CA HIS A 329 -1.09 21.90 17.05
C HIS A 329 -1.11 23.44 17.17
N GLN A 330 -0.24 24.15 16.44
CA GLN A 330 -0.23 25.62 16.42
C GLN A 330 -1.53 26.20 15.84
N GLU A 331 -2.10 25.55 14.83
CA GLU A 331 -3.38 25.90 14.21
C GLU A 331 -4.60 25.41 15.02
N GLY A 332 -4.35 24.78 16.17
CA GLY A 332 -5.37 24.43 17.16
C GLY A 332 -6.01 23.05 16.98
N ALA A 333 -5.36 22.12 16.29
CA ALA A 333 -5.78 20.71 16.30
C ALA A 333 -5.76 20.16 17.73
N ARG A 334 -6.79 19.38 18.09
CA ARG A 334 -6.94 18.78 19.44
C ARG A 334 -5.97 17.63 19.65
N GLU A 335 -5.87 16.77 18.64
CA GLU A 335 -5.04 15.58 18.62
C GLU A 335 -4.46 15.41 17.22
N VAL A 336 -3.28 14.80 17.12
CA VAL A 336 -2.65 14.49 15.85
C VAL A 336 -2.27 13.01 15.81
N TYR A 337 -2.74 12.32 14.78
CA TYR A 337 -2.41 10.93 14.47
C TYR A 337 -1.49 10.90 13.25
N ALA A 338 -0.48 10.03 13.27
CA ALA A 338 0.34 9.73 12.11
C ALA A 338 0.01 8.34 11.59
N CYS A 339 -0.30 8.22 10.29
CA CYS A 339 -0.61 6.96 9.63
C CYS A 339 0.34 6.76 8.45
N CYS A 340 0.98 5.59 8.36
CA CYS A 340 1.67 5.20 7.13
C CYS A 340 1.67 3.69 6.89
N SER A 341 1.69 3.29 5.63
CA SER A 341 1.85 1.87 5.29
C SER A 341 3.26 1.38 5.64
N HIS A 342 4.30 2.13 5.31
CA HIS A 342 5.68 1.67 5.42
C HIS A 342 6.50 2.44 6.47
N ALA A 343 6.81 1.77 7.58
CA ALA A 343 7.65 2.30 8.65
C ALA A 343 9.15 2.08 8.35
N VAL A 344 9.75 2.96 7.54
CA VAL A 344 11.19 2.89 7.22
C VAL A 344 12.05 3.30 8.43
N PHE A 345 11.61 4.33 9.16
CA PHE A 345 12.16 4.74 10.47
C PHE A 345 13.68 4.87 10.54
N SER A 346 14.31 5.46 9.51
CA SER A 346 15.71 5.84 9.58
C SER A 346 15.93 6.92 10.64
N PRO A 347 17.07 6.93 11.36
CA PRO A 347 17.35 7.98 12.34
C PRO A 347 17.20 9.39 11.77
N PRO A 348 16.67 10.36 12.54
CA PRO A 348 16.20 10.27 13.93
C PRO A 348 14.66 10.10 14.02
N ALA A 349 14.07 9.18 13.25
CA ALA A 349 12.61 9.05 13.19
C ALA A 349 11.96 8.75 14.55
N ILE A 350 12.52 7.81 15.31
CA ILE A 350 11.95 7.38 16.59
C ILE A 350 11.86 8.56 17.56
N ASP A 351 12.94 9.32 17.74
CA ASP A 351 12.97 10.50 18.62
C ASP A 351 11.91 11.54 18.25
N ARG A 352 11.66 11.73 16.96
CA ARG A 352 10.66 12.68 16.44
C ARG A 352 9.24 12.19 16.62
N LEU A 353 9.01 10.88 16.46
CA LEU A 353 7.69 10.27 16.59
C LEU A 353 7.29 10.10 18.05
N SER A 354 8.24 9.87 18.94
CA SER A 354 8.02 9.74 20.38
C SER A 354 8.05 11.07 21.13
N SER A 355 8.13 12.22 20.43
CA SER A 355 8.29 13.54 21.05
C SER A 355 7.05 14.08 21.78
N GLY A 356 5.96 13.31 21.81
CA GLY A 356 4.66 13.71 22.37
C GLY A 356 3.80 14.56 21.41
N LEU A 357 4.23 14.79 20.17
CA LEU A 357 3.42 15.49 19.16
C LEU A 357 2.24 14.65 18.66
N PHE A 358 2.35 13.33 18.75
CA PHE A 358 1.37 12.39 18.23
C PHE A 358 0.62 11.72 19.37
N GLN A 359 -0.70 11.66 19.23
CA GLN A 359 -1.54 10.82 20.08
C GLN A 359 -1.27 9.34 19.81
N GLU A 360 -1.07 9.00 18.53
CA GLU A 360 -0.72 7.65 18.08
C GLU A 360 0.00 7.69 16.72
N VAL A 361 0.93 6.77 16.53
CA VAL A 361 1.63 6.52 15.27
C VAL A 361 1.23 5.12 14.81
N ILE A 362 0.37 5.07 13.79
CA ILE A 362 -0.25 3.85 13.27
C ILE A 362 0.48 3.45 12.00
N ILE A 363 1.09 2.28 12.03
CA ILE A 363 1.84 1.73 10.90
C ILE A 363 1.38 0.32 10.55
N THR A 364 1.78 -0.18 9.39
CA THR A 364 1.64 -1.61 9.10
C THR A 364 2.95 -2.37 9.30
N ASN A 365 2.88 -3.69 9.45
CA ASN A 365 4.05 -4.56 9.55
C ASN A 365 4.70 -4.94 8.20
N THR A 366 4.52 -4.13 7.13
CA THR A 366 5.20 -4.33 5.84
C THR A 366 6.73 -4.26 5.94
N LEU A 367 7.25 -3.53 6.92
CA LEU A 367 8.64 -3.59 7.38
C LEU A 367 8.69 -4.09 8.82
N PRO A 368 9.74 -4.84 9.21
CA PRO A 368 9.94 -5.21 10.60
C PRO A 368 10.34 -3.97 11.41
N VAL A 369 9.81 -3.86 12.63
CA VAL A 369 10.26 -2.86 13.61
C VAL A 369 11.09 -3.56 14.67
N ALA A 370 12.34 -3.12 14.85
CA ALA A 370 13.20 -3.65 15.91
C ALA A 370 12.63 -3.32 17.30
N GLU A 371 12.75 -4.23 18.26
CA GLU A 371 12.20 -4.05 19.63
C GLU A 371 12.61 -2.71 20.28
N LYS A 372 13.87 -2.30 20.10
CA LYS A 372 14.39 -1.02 20.62
C LYS A 372 13.75 0.23 20.01
N ASN A 373 13.06 0.10 18.88
CA ASN A 373 12.40 1.19 18.17
C ASN A 373 10.91 1.28 18.54
N TYR A 374 10.40 0.41 19.42
CA TYR A 374 9.04 0.56 19.95
C TYR A 374 8.98 1.71 20.97
N PHE A 375 7.90 2.48 20.88
CA PHE A 375 7.60 3.58 21.80
C PHE A 375 6.10 3.55 22.14
N PRO A 376 5.65 4.17 23.26
CA PRO A 376 4.29 4.00 23.78
C PRO A 376 3.16 4.35 22.79
N GLN A 377 3.39 5.32 21.90
CA GLN A 377 2.42 5.77 20.91
C GLN A 377 2.41 4.93 19.62
N LEU A 378 3.31 3.94 19.47
CA LEU A 378 3.43 3.15 18.25
C LEU A 378 2.41 2.00 18.25
N THR A 379 1.57 1.97 17.22
CA THR A 379 0.67 0.85 16.92
C THR A 379 1.06 0.23 15.60
N VAL A 380 1.26 -1.10 15.61
CA VAL A 380 1.64 -1.88 14.43
C VAL A 380 0.48 -2.78 14.04
N LEU A 381 -0.04 -2.60 12.84
CA LEU A 381 -1.15 -3.37 12.29
C LEU A 381 -0.65 -4.42 11.31
N SER A 382 -1.14 -5.65 11.44
CA SER A 382 -0.76 -6.71 10.50
C SER A 382 -1.50 -6.59 9.17
N VAL A 383 -0.77 -6.69 8.05
CA VAL A 383 -1.34 -6.83 6.71
C VAL A 383 -1.40 -8.28 6.24
N ALA A 384 -1.10 -9.24 7.12
CA ALA A 384 -1.03 -10.66 6.77
C ALA A 384 -2.33 -11.21 6.18
N ASN A 385 -3.48 -10.87 6.78
CA ASN A 385 -4.79 -11.31 6.30
C ASN A 385 -5.06 -10.78 4.89
N LEU A 386 -4.75 -9.50 4.65
CA LEU A 386 -4.93 -8.86 3.35
C LEU A 386 -4.05 -9.52 2.28
N LEU A 387 -2.79 -9.80 2.61
CA LEU A 387 -1.84 -10.44 1.71
C LEU A 387 -2.16 -11.91 1.46
N GLY A 388 -2.44 -12.68 2.50
CA GLY A 388 -2.82 -14.09 2.39
C GLY A 388 -4.10 -14.28 1.58
N GLU A 389 -5.10 -13.42 1.78
CA GLU A 389 -6.32 -13.44 0.98
C GLU A 389 -6.07 -13.02 -0.48
N THR A 390 -5.16 -12.08 -0.72
CA THR A 390 -4.75 -11.72 -2.09
C THR A 390 -4.04 -12.88 -2.77
N ILE A 391 -3.12 -13.57 -2.08
CA ILE A 391 -2.44 -14.77 -2.58
C ILE A 391 -3.45 -15.86 -2.94
N TRP A 392 -4.42 -16.13 -2.06
CA TRP A 392 -5.48 -17.09 -2.33
C TRP A 392 -6.26 -16.75 -3.59
N ARG A 393 -6.65 -15.48 -3.75
CA ARG A 393 -7.38 -15.05 -4.94
C ARG A 393 -6.54 -15.17 -6.22
N VAL A 394 -5.25 -14.82 -6.17
CA VAL A 394 -4.35 -14.98 -7.31
C VAL A 394 -4.20 -16.46 -7.68
N HIS A 395 -4.06 -17.34 -6.70
CA HIS A 395 -3.92 -18.78 -6.93
C HIS A 395 -5.17 -19.42 -7.54
N ASP A 396 -6.34 -19.03 -7.03
CA ASP A 396 -7.65 -19.55 -7.45
C ASP A 396 -8.20 -18.82 -8.69
N ASP A 397 -7.41 -17.99 -9.38
CA ASP A 397 -7.81 -17.17 -10.53
C ASP A 397 -9.07 -16.29 -10.25
N CYS A 398 -9.21 -15.85 -9.00
CA CYS A 398 -10.32 -15.03 -8.51
C CYS A 398 -10.00 -13.52 -8.57
N SER A 399 -11.04 -12.69 -8.62
CA SER A 399 -10.89 -11.23 -8.73
C SER A 399 -10.28 -10.60 -7.48
N VAL A 400 -9.02 -10.16 -7.55
CA VAL A 400 -8.34 -9.42 -6.47
C VAL A 400 -9.03 -8.08 -6.15
N SER A 401 -9.60 -7.41 -7.15
CA SER A 401 -10.23 -6.09 -6.99
C SER A 401 -11.42 -6.07 -6.02
N SER A 402 -12.06 -7.21 -5.75
CA SER A 402 -13.18 -7.29 -4.82
C SER A 402 -12.75 -7.12 -3.35
N ILE A 403 -11.45 -7.18 -3.05
CA ILE A 403 -10.92 -6.97 -1.70
C ILE A 403 -11.04 -5.51 -1.26
N PHE A 404 -11.02 -4.59 -2.21
CA PHE A 404 -10.89 -3.15 -1.95
C PHE A 404 -12.21 -2.38 -2.13
N GLN A 405 -13.31 -3.09 -2.42
CA GLN A 405 -14.67 -2.59 -2.42
C GLN A 405 -15.27 -2.76 -1.02
#